data_AF-A0AA40FA44-F1
#
_entry.id   AF-A0AA40FA44-F1
#
_cell.length_a   1.000
_cell.length_b   1.000
_cell.length_c   1.000
_cell.angle_alpha   90.00
_cell.angle_beta   90.00
_cell.angle_gamma   90.00
#
_symmetry.space_group_name_H-M   'P 1'
#
loop_
_entity.id
_entity.type
_entity.pdbx_description
1 polymer ?
#
loop_
_entity_poly.entity_id
_entity_poly.type
_entity_poly.pdbx_seq_one_letter_code
_entity_poly.pdbx_strand_id
1 'polypeptide(L)'
;MYKIPGQPEHYRLSATRLEGTKRQSPKTLVPVSNVNKHFWLRTRYVSAYAAGLFQLHPHVLELHICPSTVASLIGSCVVRLPAFAASWVQAVLPEWFLPSHVVLKKQKEDGEAMINEERFDTEVKAYGRLTPLQGVVIPTCYGRLR
;
A
#
# COMPACT_ATOMS: atom_id res chain seq x y z
N MET A 1 -4.31 14.12 -28.53
CA MET A 1 -3.34 13.61 -27.52
C MET A 1 -2.14 14.56 -27.54
N TYR A 2 -1.97 15.40 -26.52
CA TYR A 2 -0.94 16.45 -26.50
C TYR A 2 0.43 15.83 -26.11
N LYS A 3 1.46 16.05 -26.93
CA LYS A 3 2.86 15.70 -26.61
C LYS A 3 3.57 16.98 -26.16
N ILE A 4 4.08 16.99 -24.93
CA ILE A 4 5.01 18.04 -24.49
C ILE A 4 6.41 17.57 -24.91
N PRO A 5 7.13 18.30 -25.77
CA PRO A 5 8.47 17.91 -26.20
C PRO A 5 9.44 17.84 -25.01
N GLY A 6 10.20 16.75 -24.90
CA GLY A 6 11.27 16.60 -23.91
C GLY A 6 10.94 15.81 -22.63
N GLN A 7 9.71 15.31 -22.48
CA GLN A 7 9.36 14.48 -21.32
C GLN A 7 9.84 13.03 -21.51
N PRO A 8 10.61 12.43 -20.58
CA PRO A 8 11.06 11.05 -20.72
C PRO A 8 9.87 10.08 -20.75
N GLU A 9 9.88 9.15 -21.71
CA GLU A 9 8.81 8.17 -21.95
C GLU A 9 8.55 7.22 -20.76
N HIS A 10 9.42 7.24 -19.75
CA HIS A 10 9.39 6.37 -18.57
C HIS A 10 8.07 6.37 -17.79
N TYR A 11 7.28 7.44 -17.87
CA TYR A 11 6.03 7.58 -17.10
C TYR A 11 4.76 7.30 -17.90
N ARG A 12 4.86 6.99 -19.21
CA ARG A 12 3.68 6.64 -20.02
C ARG A 12 3.43 5.14 -19.95
N LEU A 13 2.33 4.76 -19.33
CA LEU A 13 1.75 3.44 -19.54
C LEU A 13 1.46 3.32 -21.04
N SER A 14 2.08 2.34 -21.71
CA SER A 14 1.82 2.09 -23.13
C SER A 14 0.33 1.80 -23.34
N ALA A 15 -0.21 2.14 -24.51
CA ALA A 15 -1.61 1.87 -24.85
C ALA A 15 -1.97 0.37 -24.64
N THR A 16 -1.02 -0.52 -24.93
CA THR A 16 -1.07 -1.97 -24.66
C THR A 16 -1.20 -2.36 -23.19
N ARG A 17 -0.78 -1.50 -22.26
CA ARG A 17 -0.89 -1.72 -20.80
C ARG A 17 -2.18 -1.11 -20.23
N LEU A 18 -2.76 -0.14 -20.92
CA LEU A 18 -4.05 0.49 -20.61
C LEU A 18 -5.22 -0.32 -21.18
N GLU A 19 -5.03 -0.99 -22.33
CA GLU A 19 -5.92 -2.04 -22.79
C GLU A 19 -5.80 -3.23 -21.83
N GLY A 20 -6.70 -3.25 -20.85
CA GLY A 20 -6.71 -4.20 -19.75
C GLY A 20 -6.38 -5.61 -20.20
N THR A 21 -5.19 -6.07 -19.83
CA THR A 21 -4.94 -7.50 -19.72
C THR A 21 -6.02 -8.02 -18.80
N LYS A 22 -6.99 -8.75 -19.38
CA LYS A 22 -8.09 -9.40 -18.67
C LYS A 22 -7.50 -9.95 -17.38
N ARG A 23 -7.89 -9.36 -16.24
CA ARG A 23 -7.35 -9.68 -14.92
C ARG A 23 -7.46 -11.18 -14.78
N GLN A 24 -6.36 -11.91 -15.00
CA GLN A 24 -6.37 -13.34 -14.79
C GLN A 24 -6.64 -13.47 -13.31
N SER A 25 -7.80 -14.03 -12.97
CA SER A 25 -8.10 -14.45 -11.61
C SER A 25 -6.85 -15.17 -11.11
N PRO A 26 -6.23 -14.74 -10.01
CA PRO A 26 -4.92 -15.23 -9.64
C PRO A 26 -4.98 -16.75 -9.56
N LYS A 27 -4.38 -17.43 -10.55
CA LYS A 27 -4.07 -18.85 -10.45
C LYS A 27 -3.16 -18.94 -9.25
N THR A 28 -3.68 -19.53 -8.17
CA THR A 28 -3.05 -19.85 -6.90
C THR A 28 -1.57 -19.49 -6.86
N LEU A 29 -1.30 -18.26 -6.42
CA LEU A 29 0.05 -17.74 -6.23
C LEU A 29 0.69 -18.58 -5.13
N VAL A 30 1.69 -19.40 -5.46
CA VAL A 30 2.41 -20.19 -4.47
C VAL A 30 3.25 -19.21 -3.64
N PRO A 31 2.94 -19.00 -2.34
CA PRO A 31 3.72 -18.09 -1.52
C PRO A 31 5.11 -18.68 -1.33
N VAL A 32 6.14 -17.93 -1.70
CA VAL A 32 7.56 -18.35 -1.63
C VAL A 32 8.00 -18.68 -0.20
N SER A 33 7.28 -18.17 0.80
CA SER A 33 7.29 -18.63 2.20
C SER A 33 6.36 -17.70 2.98
N ASN A 34 5.40 -18.24 3.74
CA ASN A 34 4.59 -17.43 4.67
C ASN A 34 5.43 -17.13 5.91
N VAL A 35 5.99 -15.92 6.00
CA VAL A 35 6.78 -15.51 7.17
C VAL A 35 5.93 -14.61 8.04
N ASN A 36 5.79 -14.95 9.32
CA ASN A 36 5.16 -14.06 10.29
C ASN A 36 5.98 -12.78 10.42
N LYS A 37 5.34 -11.64 10.20
CA LYS A 37 5.92 -10.32 10.37
C LYS A 37 5.10 -9.55 11.40
N HIS A 38 5.82 -8.88 12.28
CA HIS A 38 5.24 -7.99 13.27
C HIS A 38 5.91 -6.64 13.14
N PHE A 39 5.12 -5.58 13.20
CA PHE A 39 5.63 -4.22 13.11
C PHE A 39 4.71 -3.25 13.83
N TRP A 40 5.28 -2.12 14.22
CA TRP A 40 4.51 -1.02 14.79
C TRP A 40 4.11 -0.05 13.69
N LEU A 41 2.82 0.19 13.53
CA LEU A 41 2.30 1.25 12.66
C LEU A 41 1.63 2.30 13.52
N ARG A 42 2.31 3.44 13.68
CA ARG A 42 1.85 4.55 14.53
C ARG A 42 1.50 4.06 15.93
N THR A 43 0.21 4.00 16.28
CA THR A 43 -0.26 3.58 17.62
C THR A 43 -0.56 2.09 17.73
N ARG A 44 -0.59 1.33 16.62
CA ARG A 44 -1.04 -0.06 16.60
C ARG A 44 0.10 -1.04 16.30
N TYR A 45 0.27 -2.03 17.17
CA TYR A 45 1.10 -3.20 16.89
C TYR A 45 0.36 -4.16 15.96
N VAL A 46 0.95 -4.47 14.81
CA VAL A 46 0.32 -5.24 13.74
C VAL A 46 1.07 -6.56 13.55
N SER A 47 0.32 -7.65 13.49
CA SER A 47 0.81 -8.98 13.11
C SER A 47 0.26 -9.32 11.73
N ALA A 48 1.11 -9.86 10.85
CA ALA A 48 0.71 -10.21 9.50
C ALA A 48 1.51 -11.41 8.97
N TYR A 49 0.88 -12.18 8.08
CA TYR A 49 1.58 -13.16 7.25
C TYR A 49 2.11 -12.46 6.00
N ALA A 50 3.43 -12.49 5.80
CA ALA A 50 4.04 -11.95 4.60
C ALA A 50 4.17 -13.04 3.54
N ALA A 51 3.60 -12.79 2.37
CA ALA A 51 3.83 -13.54 1.14
C ALA A 51 4.69 -12.67 0.20
N GLY A 52 5.82 -13.22 -0.23
CA GLY A 52 6.66 -12.56 -1.24
C GLY A 52 5.94 -12.53 -2.58
N LEU A 53 5.77 -11.34 -3.15
CA LEU A 53 5.21 -11.18 -4.50
C LEU A 53 6.33 -11.38 -5.53
N PHE A 54 6.54 -12.64 -5.93
CA PHE A 54 7.49 -13.07 -6.97
C PHE A 54 8.99 -12.84 -6.68
N GLN A 55 9.84 -13.64 -7.32
CA GLN A 55 11.30 -13.45 -7.32
C GLN A 55 11.73 -12.12 -7.97
N LEU A 56 10.89 -11.52 -8.81
CA LEU A 56 11.20 -10.29 -9.55
C LEU A 56 11.13 -9.02 -8.67
N HIS A 57 10.32 -9.03 -7.61
CA HIS A 57 10.09 -7.87 -6.75
C HIS A 57 10.25 -8.22 -5.26
N PRO A 58 11.46 -8.62 -4.82
CA PRO A 58 11.71 -9.09 -3.45
C PRO A 58 11.45 -8.01 -2.38
N HIS A 59 11.43 -6.73 -2.79
CA HIS A 59 11.18 -5.58 -1.91
C HIS A 59 9.68 -5.30 -1.72
N VAL A 60 8.79 -5.99 -2.43
CA VAL A 60 7.34 -5.81 -2.34
C VAL A 60 6.74 -7.06 -1.71
N LEU A 61 6.16 -6.90 -0.52
CA LEU A 61 5.55 -7.97 0.25
C LEU A 61 4.04 -7.75 0.29
N GLU A 62 3.27 -8.78 -0.05
CA GLU A 62 1.86 -8.81 0.31
C GLU A 62 1.74 -9.26 1.76
N LEU A 63 0.99 -8.53 2.55
CA LEU A 63 0.75 -8.81 3.95
C LEU A 63 -0.72 -9.13 4.17
N HIS A 64 -0.98 -10.30 4.74
CA HIS A 64 -2.28 -10.65 5.28
C HIS A 64 -2.31 -10.28 6.76
N ILE A 65 -3.00 -9.20 7.10
CA ILE A 65 -3.12 -8.70 8.47
C ILE A 65 -3.93 -9.69 9.30
N CYS A 66 -3.36 -10.13 10.42
CA CYS A 66 -4.06 -10.99 11.36
C CYS A 66 -5.18 -10.19 12.07
N PRO A 67 -6.36 -10.80 12.28
CA PRO A 67 -7.45 -10.15 12.98
C PRO A 67 -7.03 -9.80 14.43
N SER A 68 -7.49 -8.65 14.91
CA SER A 68 -7.20 -8.15 16.27
C SER A 68 -8.50 -7.81 16.97
N THR A 69 -8.66 -8.31 18.21
CA THR A 69 -9.82 -8.04 19.06
C THR A 69 -9.98 -6.55 19.35
N VAL A 70 -8.88 -5.86 19.64
CA VAL A 70 -8.87 -4.41 19.90
C VAL A 70 -9.29 -3.62 18.66
N ALA A 71 -8.78 -4.00 17.47
CA ALA A 71 -9.19 -3.36 16.22
C ALA A 71 -10.67 -3.62 15.91
N SER A 72 -11.17 -4.83 16.15
CA SER A 72 -12.58 -5.17 16.00
C SER A 72 -13.47 -4.36 16.94
N LEU A 73 -13.06 -4.17 18.20
CA LEU A 73 -13.79 -3.38 19.19
C LEU A 73 -13.84 -1.90 18.79
N ILE A 74 -12.70 -1.32 18.39
CA ILE A 74 -12.63 0.06 17.89
C ILE A 74 -13.53 0.23 16.66
N GLY A 75 -13.43 -0.69 15.69
CA GLY A 75 -14.30 -0.69 14.51
C GLY A 75 -15.79 -0.71 14.90
N SER A 76 -16.17 -1.56 15.84
CA SER A 76 -17.55 -1.67 16.33
C SER A 76 -18.04 -0.41 17.06
N CYS A 77 -17.15 0.30 17.75
CA CYS A 77 -17.46 1.59 18.34
C CYS A 77 -17.64 2.67 17.28
N VAL A 78 -16.78 2.70 16.27
CA VAL A 78 -16.76 3.72 15.22
C VAL A 78 -17.99 3.63 14.33
N VAL A 79 -18.46 2.42 14.02
CA VAL A 79 -19.69 2.19 13.23
C VAL A 79 -20.94 2.76 13.91
N ARG A 80 -20.91 2.96 15.23
CA ARG A 80 -22.03 3.55 15.99
C ARG A 80 -21.98 5.08 16.07
N LEU A 81 -20.90 5.70 15.62
CA LEU A 81 -20.76 7.16 15.65
C LEU A 81 -21.49 7.83 14.48
N PRO A 82 -21.89 9.11 14.62
CA PRO A 82 -22.32 9.93 13.48
C PRO A 82 -21.24 9.96 12.37
N ALA A 83 -21.67 10.07 11.11
CA ALA A 83 -20.79 9.93 9.95
C ALA A 83 -19.57 10.88 9.96
N PHE A 84 -19.74 12.12 10.41
CA PHE A 84 -18.64 13.08 10.51
C PHE A 84 -17.59 12.64 11.54
N ALA A 85 -18.03 12.12 12.68
CA ALA A 85 -17.16 11.64 13.75
C ALA A 85 -16.45 10.35 13.34
N ALA A 86 -17.17 9.40 12.72
CA ALA A 86 -16.58 8.18 12.17
C ALA A 86 -15.49 8.50 11.13
N SER A 87 -15.77 9.43 10.21
CA SER A 87 -14.82 9.86 9.18
C SER A 87 -13.59 10.53 9.80
N TRP A 88 -13.79 11.37 10.82
CA TRP A 88 -12.70 12.01 11.54
C TRP A 88 -11.82 10.96 12.25
N VAL A 89 -12.41 9.98 12.95
CA VAL A 89 -11.64 8.91 13.62
C VAL A 89 -10.84 8.10 12.60
N GLN A 90 -11.43 7.73 11.47
CA GLN A 90 -10.72 6.99 10.42
C GLN A 90 -9.57 7.80 9.80
N ALA A 91 -9.73 9.12 9.66
CA ALA A 91 -8.67 10.00 9.16
C ALA A 91 -7.51 10.17 10.16
N VAL A 92 -7.81 10.27 11.46
CA VAL A 92 -6.79 10.48 12.50
C VAL A 92 -6.07 9.18 12.85
N LEU A 93 -6.79 8.05 12.87
CA LEU A 93 -6.32 6.74 13.33
C LEU A 93 -6.47 5.64 12.26
N PRO A 94 -5.95 5.83 11.03
CA PRO A 94 -6.11 4.89 9.92
C PRO A 94 -5.51 3.50 10.19
N GLU A 95 -4.51 3.39 11.07
CA GLU A 95 -3.87 2.12 11.44
C GLU A 95 -4.83 1.11 12.09
N TRP A 96 -5.93 1.59 12.67
CA TRP A 96 -6.95 0.74 13.28
C TRP A 96 -7.95 0.18 12.28
N PHE A 97 -7.97 0.72 11.07
CA PHE A 97 -8.87 0.34 9.97
C PHE A 97 -8.12 -0.25 8.77
N LEU A 98 -6.95 -0.87 9.04
CA LEU A 98 -6.21 -1.58 8.00
C LEU A 98 -7.06 -2.71 7.41
N PRO A 99 -7.09 -2.86 6.07
CA PRO A 99 -7.74 -4.00 5.43
C PRO A 99 -6.95 -5.29 5.71
N SER A 100 -7.59 -6.43 5.51
CA SER A 100 -6.96 -7.75 5.68
C SER A 100 -5.77 -7.97 4.75
N HIS A 101 -5.71 -7.28 3.62
CA HIS A 101 -4.63 -7.36 2.64
C HIS A 101 -4.00 -5.98 2.47
N VAL A 102 -2.70 -5.87 2.74
CA VAL A 102 -1.93 -4.65 2.49
C VAL A 102 -0.63 -4.97 1.79
N VAL A 103 -0.09 -4.02 1.03
CA VAL A 103 1.21 -4.17 0.37
C VAL A 103 2.25 -3.37 1.13
N LEU A 104 3.31 -4.04 1.57
CA LEU A 104 4.48 -3.41 2.16
C LEU A 104 5.57 -3.30 1.11
N LYS A 105 5.92 -2.07 0.74
CA LYS A 105 7.10 -1.79 -0.08
C LYS A 105 8.26 -1.41 0.81
N LYS A 106 9.38 -2.10 0.61
CA LYS A 106 10.67 -1.77 1.23
C LYS A 106 11.51 -0.97 0.26
N GLN A 107 12.36 -0.10 0.80
CA GLN A 107 13.41 0.55 0.02
C GLN A 107 14.35 -0.51 -0.54
N LYS A 108 14.83 -0.29 -1.76
CA LYS A 108 15.85 -1.15 -2.36
C LYS A 108 17.21 -0.76 -1.79
N GLU A 109 17.97 -1.77 -1.35
CA GLU A 109 19.33 -1.60 -0.81
C GLU A 109 20.42 -1.90 -1.86
N ASP A 110 20.05 -2.12 -3.12
CA ASP A 110 21.02 -2.36 -4.20
C ASP A 110 21.82 -1.08 -4.54
N GLY A 111 22.96 -1.27 -5.22
CA GLY A 111 24.13 -0.36 -5.32
C GLY A 111 23.89 1.09 -5.79
N GLU A 112 22.65 1.47 -6.07
CA GLU A 112 22.20 2.83 -6.39
C GLU A 112 21.36 3.40 -5.22
N ALA A 113 21.85 3.25 -3.98
CA ALA A 113 21.13 3.58 -2.76
C ALA A 113 20.56 5.02 -2.75
N MET A 114 21.33 6.00 -3.21
CA MET A 114 20.92 7.41 -3.28
C MET A 114 19.76 7.63 -4.26
N ILE A 115 19.83 7.00 -5.45
CA ILE A 115 18.79 7.11 -6.48
C ILE A 115 17.51 6.40 -6.02
N ASN A 116 17.64 5.27 -5.31
CA ASN A 116 16.51 4.53 -4.77
C ASN A 116 15.83 5.25 -3.61
N GLU A 117 16.61 5.93 -2.76
CA GLU A 117 16.07 6.80 -1.69
C GLU A 117 15.25 7.94 -2.29
N GLU A 118 15.80 8.66 -3.28
CA GLU A 118 15.09 9.74 -3.95
C GLU A 118 13.77 9.27 -4.58
N ARG A 119 13.79 8.09 -5.23
CA ARG A 119 12.59 7.49 -5.83
C ARG A 119 11.54 7.11 -4.79
N PHE A 120 11.96 6.52 -3.67
CA PHE A 120 11.06 6.15 -2.59
C PHE A 120 10.43 7.40 -1.94
N ASP A 121 11.22 8.43 -1.66
CA ASP A 121 10.74 9.70 -1.14
C ASP A 121 9.83 10.44 -2.13
N THR A 122 10.14 10.36 -3.43
CA THR A 122 9.29 10.90 -4.49
C THR A 122 7.94 10.19 -4.53
N GLU A 123 7.92 8.85 -4.41
CA GLU A 123 6.68 8.08 -4.33
C GLU A 123 5.85 8.49 -3.09
N VAL A 124 6.47 8.61 -1.92
CA VAL A 124 5.80 9.05 -0.69
C VAL A 124 5.22 10.46 -0.84
N LYS A 125 5.99 11.40 -1.41
CA LYS A 125 5.52 12.77 -1.69
C LYS A 125 4.37 12.78 -2.71
N ALA A 126 4.42 11.91 -3.72
CA ALA A 126 3.36 11.78 -4.71
C ALA A 126 2.06 11.30 -4.06
N TYR A 127 2.10 10.29 -3.19
CA TYR A 127 0.91 9.88 -2.42
C TYR A 127 0.33 11.03 -1.60
N GLY A 128 1.17 11.83 -0.93
CA GLY A 128 0.72 13.02 -0.20
C GLY A 128 0.00 14.04 -1.09
N ARG A 129 0.54 14.33 -2.27
CA ARG A 129 -0.10 15.25 -3.24
C ARG A 129 -1.39 14.70 -3.84
N LEU A 130 -1.50 13.38 -3.96
CA LEU A 130 -2.64 12.69 -4.55
C LEU A 130 -3.63 12.16 -3.49
N THR A 131 -3.55 12.64 -2.25
CA THR A 131 -4.46 12.26 -1.15
C THR A 131 -5.93 12.23 -1.57
N PRO A 132 -6.48 13.21 -2.32
CA PRO A 132 -7.89 13.18 -2.73
C PRO A 132 -8.27 12.03 -3.68
N LEU A 133 -7.29 11.40 -4.34
CA LEU A 133 -7.51 10.29 -5.29
C LEU A 133 -7.28 8.92 -4.66
N GLN A 134 -6.76 8.87 -3.43
CA GLN A 134 -6.50 7.63 -2.71
C GLN A 134 -7.79 6.91 -2.34
N GLY A 135 -7.79 5.59 -2.48
CA GLY A 135 -8.96 4.74 -2.25
C GLY A 135 -9.97 4.76 -3.41
N VAL A 136 -9.76 5.59 -4.44
CA VAL A 136 -10.61 5.67 -5.64
C VAL A 136 -9.85 5.22 -6.88
N VAL A 137 -8.81 5.97 -7.26
CA VAL A 137 -8.02 5.71 -8.48
C VAL A 137 -6.63 5.16 -8.13
N ILE A 138 -6.07 5.61 -7.00
CA ILE A 138 -4.77 5.14 -6.52
C ILE A 138 -4.92 4.43 -5.17
N PRO A 139 -3.98 3.53 -4.82
CA PRO A 139 -4.01 2.86 -3.52
C PRO A 139 -3.92 3.84 -2.35
N THR A 140 -4.56 3.47 -1.23
CA THR A 140 -4.43 4.21 0.03
C THR A 140 -3.08 3.91 0.68
N CYS A 141 -2.29 4.95 0.92
CA CYS A 141 -1.05 4.89 1.68
C CYS A 141 -1.35 5.08 3.18
N TYR A 142 -1.30 3.99 3.94
CA TYR A 142 -1.59 3.99 5.38
C TYR A 142 -0.44 4.54 6.24
N GLY A 143 0.75 4.70 5.66
CA GLY A 143 1.90 5.29 6.33
C GLY A 143 3.23 4.67 5.94
N ARG A 144 4.25 5.04 6.69
CA ARG A 144 5.63 4.56 6.55
C ARG A 144 6.09 4.00 7.89
N LEU A 145 6.74 2.85 7.86
CA LEU A 145 7.44 2.30 9.01
C LEU A 145 8.76 3.04 9.17
N ARG A 146 9.14 3.35 10.42
CA ARG A 146 10.45 3.91 10.75
C ARG A 146 11.41 2.80 11.12
#